data_AF-A0A2V9EMK7-F1
#
_entry.id   AF-A0A2V9EMK7-F1
#
_cell.length_a   1.000
_cell.length_b   1.000
_cell.length_c   1.000
_cell.angle_alpha   90.00
_cell.angle_beta   90.00
_cell.angle_gamma   90.00
#
_symmetry.space_group_name_H-M   'P 1'
#
loop_
_entity.id
_entity.type
_entity.pdbx_description
1 polymer ?
#
loop_
_entity_poly.entity_id
_entity_poly.type
_entity_poly.pdbx_seq_one_letter_code
_entity_poly.pdbx_strand_id
1 'polypeptide(L)'
;MPLRMRVVILFVAFSSLAIAGDKKKILLPAYVLQARTVLVLIDPSAGTSTTAPMANKTAQEDVEKALIKWGRFTPVLDTPTADLVITVRKGSGKMVQPTIGGLPTNDRPVIVQPTDTGIRIGVQQGHPTDAPQTSTQDTKPHPQTEVGPAEDMFMVYEGRLDGPLDRAPVWRYVNKDALRSPNVPAVAEFRKIIEEAEKQQKRKP
;
A
#
# COMPACT_ATOMS: atom_id res chain seq x y z
N MET A 1 8.02 -69.17 -36.90
CA MET A 1 7.42 -67.85 -36.59
C MET A 1 8.31 -67.15 -35.57
N PRO A 2 8.85 -65.96 -35.87
CA PRO A 2 8.81 -64.92 -34.85
C PRO A 2 8.11 -63.66 -35.36
N LEU A 3 7.11 -63.27 -34.58
CA LEU A 3 6.22 -62.15 -34.79
C LEU A 3 6.94 -60.84 -34.43
N ARG A 4 6.75 -59.86 -35.30
CA ARG A 4 7.26 -58.49 -35.31
C ARG A 4 6.99 -57.75 -33.99
N MET A 5 8.01 -57.15 -33.39
CA MET A 5 7.82 -56.15 -32.32
C MET A 5 8.06 -54.75 -32.90
N ARG A 6 6.96 -54.02 -33.15
CA ARG A 6 7.00 -52.62 -33.59
C ARG A 6 7.05 -51.74 -32.35
N VAL A 7 8.15 -51.01 -32.18
CA VAL A 7 8.27 -49.95 -31.17
C VAL A 7 7.45 -48.76 -31.64
N VAL A 8 6.38 -48.44 -30.91
CA VAL A 8 5.58 -47.22 -31.11
C VAL A 8 6.16 -46.15 -30.19
N ILE A 9 6.89 -45.19 -30.77
CA ILE A 9 7.31 -43.98 -30.07
C ILE A 9 6.13 -43.02 -30.09
N LEU A 10 5.44 -42.93 -28.95
CA LEU A 10 4.40 -41.95 -28.70
C LEU A 10 5.07 -40.58 -28.48
N PHE A 11 5.18 -39.77 -29.54
CA PHE A 11 5.52 -38.36 -29.42
C PHE A 11 4.34 -37.65 -28.74
N VAL A 12 4.39 -37.54 -27.41
CA VAL A 12 3.52 -36.64 -26.66
C VAL A 12 3.92 -35.23 -27.05
N ALA A 13 3.18 -34.66 -28.00
CA ALA A 13 3.21 -33.24 -28.29
C ALA A 13 2.77 -32.51 -27.02
N PHE A 14 3.74 -32.06 -26.23
CA PHE A 14 3.52 -31.09 -25.17
C PHE A 14 3.11 -29.80 -25.87
N SER A 15 1.80 -29.62 -26.06
CA SER A 15 1.22 -28.34 -26.43
C SER A 15 1.67 -27.34 -25.37
N SER A 16 2.66 -26.53 -25.71
CA SER A 16 2.99 -25.32 -24.99
C SER A 16 1.71 -24.50 -24.92
N LEU A 17 1.06 -24.50 -23.75
CA LEU A 17 0.11 -23.46 -23.41
C LEU A 17 0.91 -22.16 -23.40
N ALA A 18 0.97 -21.50 -24.56
CA ALA A 18 1.25 -20.09 -24.63
C ALA A 18 0.13 -19.41 -23.83
N ILE A 19 0.42 -19.08 -22.57
CA ILE A 19 -0.35 -18.08 -21.84
C ILE A 19 -0.05 -16.77 -22.55
N ALA A 20 -0.78 -16.51 -23.64
CA ALA A 20 -1.02 -15.17 -24.10
C ALA A 20 -1.80 -14.50 -22.97
N GLY A 21 -1.07 -13.86 -22.06
CA GLY A 21 -1.65 -13.03 -21.03
C GLY A 21 -2.33 -11.86 -21.71
N ASP A 22 -3.60 -12.03 -22.07
CA ASP A 22 -4.52 -10.93 -22.25
C ASP A 22 -4.44 -10.11 -20.97
N LYS A 23 -3.71 -9.00 -21.05
CA LYS A 23 -3.62 -8.02 -19.98
C LYS A 23 -5.03 -7.49 -19.83
N LYS A 24 -5.82 -8.10 -18.93
CA LYS A 24 -7.12 -7.54 -18.51
C LYS A 24 -6.84 -6.08 -18.24
N LYS A 25 -7.37 -5.19 -19.09
CA LYS A 25 -7.21 -3.75 -18.94
C LYS A 25 -7.68 -3.46 -17.52
N ILE A 26 -6.76 -3.07 -16.65
CA ILE A 26 -7.10 -2.73 -15.27
C ILE A 26 -7.94 -1.47 -15.39
N LEU A 27 -9.26 -1.64 -15.38
CA LEU A 27 -10.22 -0.56 -15.40
C LEU A 27 -10.28 -0.02 -13.98
N LEU A 28 -9.61 1.10 -13.75
CA LEU A 28 -9.76 1.83 -12.49
C LEU A 28 -11.19 2.37 -12.39
N PRO A 29 -11.85 2.22 -11.22
CA PRO A 29 -13.15 2.83 -10.97
C PRO A 29 -13.14 4.35 -11.15
N ALA A 30 -14.29 4.92 -11.51
CA ALA A 30 -14.43 6.35 -11.76
C ALA A 30 -14.01 7.22 -10.57
N TYR A 31 -14.23 6.76 -9.33
CA TYR A 31 -13.82 7.50 -8.13
C TYR A 31 -12.30 7.67 -8.05
N VAL A 32 -11.49 6.72 -8.54
CA VAL A 32 -10.02 6.85 -8.57
C VAL A 32 -9.60 7.95 -9.54
N LEU A 33 -10.28 8.02 -10.69
CA LEU A 33 -10.00 9.02 -11.72
C LEU A 33 -10.46 10.42 -11.32
N GLN A 34 -11.46 10.53 -10.44
CA GLN A 34 -12.01 11.80 -9.95
C GLN A 34 -11.37 12.27 -8.64
N ALA A 35 -10.68 11.39 -7.92
CA ALA A 35 -10.02 11.68 -6.66
C ALA A 35 -9.10 12.90 -6.75
N ARG A 36 -9.09 13.74 -5.71
CA ARG A 36 -8.27 14.94 -5.56
C ARG A 36 -7.47 14.92 -4.28
N THR A 37 -7.99 14.31 -3.20
CA THR A 37 -7.28 14.21 -1.93
C THR A 37 -6.74 12.80 -1.70
N VAL A 38 -5.59 12.71 -1.05
CA VAL A 38 -4.95 11.42 -0.77
C VAL A 38 -4.36 11.41 0.64
N LEU A 39 -4.51 10.30 1.35
CA LEU A 39 -3.83 10.05 2.61
C LEU A 39 -2.83 8.92 2.42
N VAL A 40 -1.59 9.10 2.87
CA VAL A 40 -0.57 8.04 2.84
C VAL A 40 -0.36 7.53 4.26
N LEU A 41 -0.53 6.23 4.44
CA LEU A 41 -0.36 5.52 5.71
C LEU A 41 0.73 4.46 5.55
N ILE A 42 1.42 4.15 6.63
CA ILE A 42 2.13 2.88 6.75
C ILE A 42 1.08 1.79 6.97
N ASP A 43 1.22 0.66 6.28
CA ASP A 43 0.34 -0.50 6.45
C ASP A 43 0.22 -0.87 7.95
N PRO A 44 -0.99 -0.90 8.53
CA PRO A 44 -1.18 -1.19 9.96
C PRO A 44 -0.70 -2.58 10.38
N SER A 45 -0.56 -3.52 9.44
CA SER A 45 -0.01 -4.85 9.68
C SER A 45 1.51 -4.88 9.63
N ALA A 46 2.16 -3.80 9.19
CA ALA A 46 3.62 -3.71 9.15
C ALA A 46 4.18 -3.43 10.54
N GLY A 47 5.08 -4.30 10.98
CA GLY A 47 5.89 -4.06 12.16
C GLY A 47 7.04 -3.10 11.90
N THR A 48 7.61 -2.60 12.99
CA THR A 48 8.86 -1.84 12.92
C THR A 48 10.02 -2.80 12.73
N SER A 49 10.81 -2.59 11.67
CA SER A 49 12.01 -3.37 11.39
C SER A 49 13.07 -3.17 12.48
N THR A 50 13.70 -4.25 12.92
CA THR A 50 14.79 -4.21 13.90
C THR A 50 16.11 -3.70 13.33
N THR A 51 16.30 -3.80 12.02
CA THR A 51 17.53 -3.36 11.33
C THR A 51 17.38 -2.01 10.66
N ALA A 52 16.15 -1.60 10.34
CA ALA A 52 15.86 -0.31 9.74
C ALA A 52 14.53 0.26 10.28
N PRO A 53 14.50 0.72 11.56
CA PRO A 53 13.26 1.15 12.21
C PRO A 53 12.50 2.26 11.47
N MET A 54 13.23 3.14 10.79
CA MET A 54 12.66 4.28 10.04
C MET A 54 12.21 3.92 8.63
N ALA A 55 12.41 2.69 8.14
CA ALA A 55 12.24 2.37 6.73
C ALA A 55 10.82 2.61 6.20
N ASN A 56 9.80 2.23 6.97
CA ASN A 56 8.40 2.50 6.62
C ASN A 56 8.09 4.01 6.66
N LYS A 57 8.63 4.73 7.65
CA LYS A 57 8.42 6.18 7.80
C LYS A 57 9.04 6.97 6.66
N THR A 58 10.29 6.66 6.32
CA THR A 58 10.96 7.26 5.16
C THR A 58 10.21 6.95 3.87
N ALA A 59 9.73 5.71 3.68
CA ALA A 59 8.93 5.36 2.51
C ALA A 59 7.60 6.13 2.42
N GLN A 60 6.91 6.32 3.55
CA GLN A 60 5.70 7.16 3.62
C GLN A 60 6.01 8.60 3.16
N GLU A 61 7.04 9.23 3.73
CA GLU A 61 7.43 10.60 3.39
C GLU A 61 7.87 10.74 1.94
N ASP A 62 8.59 9.76 1.41
CA ASP A 62 9.05 9.77 0.02
C ASP A 62 7.88 9.62 -0.96
N VAL A 63 6.91 8.78 -0.64
CA VAL A 63 5.66 8.67 -1.42
C VAL A 63 4.85 9.97 -1.34
N GLU A 64 4.68 10.56 -0.16
CA GLU A 64 4.00 11.85 0.00
C GLU A 64 4.65 12.93 -0.87
N LYS A 65 5.99 13.06 -0.80
CA LYS A 65 6.74 14.01 -1.64
C LYS A 65 6.58 13.73 -3.12
N ALA A 66 6.60 12.46 -3.54
CA ALA A 66 6.40 12.09 -4.94
C ALA A 66 4.98 12.43 -5.44
N LEU A 67 3.96 12.23 -4.61
CA LEU A 67 2.57 12.61 -4.93
C LEU A 67 2.41 14.13 -5.03
N ILE A 68 3.01 14.89 -4.11
CA ILE A 68 3.04 16.37 -4.15
C ILE A 68 3.74 16.84 -5.42
N LYS A 69 4.91 16.28 -5.75
CA LYS A 69 5.67 16.63 -6.96
C LYS A 69 4.89 16.33 -8.23
N TRP A 70 4.09 15.26 -8.24
CA TRP A 70 3.21 14.97 -9.36
C TRP A 70 2.09 16.01 -9.48
N GLY A 71 1.59 16.55 -8.37
CA GLY A 71 0.62 17.66 -8.37
C GLY A 71 -0.81 17.26 -8.74
N ARG A 72 -1.08 15.96 -8.92
CA ARG A 72 -2.43 15.44 -9.21
C ARG A 72 -3.32 15.37 -7.97
N PHE A 73 -2.72 15.16 -6.80
CA PHE A 73 -3.42 14.98 -5.52
C PHE A 73 -2.94 15.99 -4.47
N THR A 74 -3.85 16.39 -3.58
CA THR A 74 -3.57 17.16 -2.37
C THR A 74 -3.49 16.18 -1.20
N PRO A 75 -2.32 16.03 -0.55
CA PRO A 75 -2.22 15.22 0.65
C PRO A 75 -3.10 15.77 1.77
N VAL A 76 -3.81 14.89 2.46
CA VAL A 76 -4.61 15.21 3.64
C VAL A 76 -4.14 14.37 4.82
N LEU A 77 -4.54 14.77 6.03
CA LEU A 77 -4.10 14.14 7.27
C LEU A 77 -5.08 13.09 7.80
N ASP A 78 -6.37 13.20 7.42
CA ASP A 78 -7.44 12.40 8.01
C ASP A 78 -8.17 11.56 6.97
N THR A 79 -8.45 10.31 7.31
CA THR A 79 -9.15 9.34 6.46
C THR A 79 -10.48 9.84 5.90
N PRO A 80 -11.37 10.52 6.68
CA PRO A 80 -12.66 10.99 6.17
C PRO A 80 -12.54 12.05 5.07
N THR A 81 -11.41 12.77 5.03
CA THR A 81 -11.16 13.84 4.04
C THR A 81 -10.42 13.35 2.80
N ALA A 82 -9.95 12.10 2.81
CA ALA A 82 -9.18 11.49 1.73
C ALA A 82 -10.10 10.79 0.73
N ASP A 83 -9.95 11.09 -0.56
CA ASP A 83 -10.63 10.35 -1.63
C ASP A 83 -9.99 8.98 -1.85
N LEU A 84 -8.68 8.91 -1.64
CA LEU A 84 -7.89 7.68 -1.71
C LEU A 84 -7.04 7.55 -0.44
N VAL A 85 -6.97 6.33 0.09
CA VAL A 85 -6.02 5.96 1.13
C VAL A 85 -4.96 5.08 0.50
N ILE A 86 -3.70 5.44 0.65
CA ILE A 86 -2.56 4.68 0.14
C ILE A 86 -1.83 4.09 1.32
N THR A 87 -1.71 2.77 1.39
CA THR A 87 -0.81 2.13 2.36
C THR A 87 0.53 1.79 1.74
N VAL A 88 1.59 1.98 2.52
CA VAL A 88 2.96 1.65 2.14
C VAL A 88 3.58 0.70 3.15
N ARG A 89 4.39 -0.24 2.66
CA ARG A 89 5.20 -1.13 3.49
C ARG A 89 6.53 -1.36 2.80
N LYS A 90 7.64 -1.06 3.49
CA LYS A 90 8.98 -1.35 2.99
C LYS A 90 9.25 -2.84 3.13
N GLY A 91 9.66 -3.48 2.03
CA GLY A 91 10.14 -4.85 2.03
C GLY A 91 11.52 -4.96 2.68
N SER A 92 11.73 -6.07 3.39
CA SER A 92 13.03 -6.40 4.01
C SER A 92 13.92 -7.32 3.17
N GLY A 93 13.42 -7.78 2.01
CA GLY A 93 14.04 -8.86 1.24
C GLY A 93 13.81 -10.26 1.83
N LYS A 94 13.01 -10.40 2.90
CA LYS A 94 12.68 -11.68 3.53
C LYS A 94 11.17 -11.85 3.62
N MET A 95 10.69 -13.06 3.33
CA MET A 95 9.26 -13.40 3.47
C MET A 95 8.81 -13.55 4.93
N VAL A 96 9.76 -13.82 5.83
CA VAL A 96 9.54 -13.96 7.26
C VAL A 96 10.63 -13.17 7.98
N GLN A 97 10.24 -12.31 8.90
CA GLN A 97 11.17 -11.49 9.67
C GLN A 97 10.66 -11.21 11.09
N PRO A 98 11.58 -11.08 12.08
CA PRO A 98 11.21 -10.51 13.37
C PRO A 98 11.03 -8.99 13.23
N THR A 99 9.95 -8.46 13.80
CA THR A 99 9.67 -7.02 13.90
C THR A 99 9.18 -6.67 15.31
N ILE A 100 8.99 -5.38 15.57
CA ILE A 100 8.40 -4.88 16.82
C ILE A 100 6.98 -4.39 16.50
N GLY A 101 6.01 -4.85 17.28
CA GLY A 101 4.58 -4.48 17.19
C GLY A 101 4.17 -3.55 18.31
N GLY A 102 2.94 -3.05 18.25
CA GLY A 102 2.38 -2.15 19.26
C GLY A 102 2.94 -0.73 19.22
N LEU A 103 3.80 -0.40 18.26
CA LEU A 103 4.32 0.96 18.10
C LEU A 103 3.37 1.83 17.27
N PRO A 104 3.11 3.08 17.70
CA PRO A 104 2.32 4.03 16.92
C PRO A 104 3.06 4.33 15.61
N THR A 105 2.47 3.92 14.50
CA THR A 105 3.14 3.94 13.19
C THR A 105 2.60 5.06 12.29
N ASN A 106 1.33 5.44 12.46
CA ASN A 106 0.68 6.51 11.70
C ASN A 106 0.36 7.78 12.51
N ASP A 107 0.70 7.80 13.81
CA ASP A 107 0.46 8.96 14.66
C ASP A 107 1.34 10.14 14.20
N ARG A 108 0.71 11.23 13.78
CA ARG A 108 1.42 12.49 13.55
C ARG A 108 1.53 13.23 14.89
N PRO A 109 2.71 13.76 15.24
CA PRO A 109 2.89 14.46 16.50
C PRO A 109 1.97 15.68 16.58
N VAL A 110 1.19 15.75 17.65
CA VAL A 110 0.45 16.96 18.03
C VAL A 110 1.49 18.01 18.43
N ILE A 111 1.49 19.15 17.75
CA ILE A 111 2.29 20.30 18.19
C ILE A 111 1.65 20.80 19.49
N VAL A 112 2.22 20.42 20.62
CA VAL A 112 1.93 21.09 21.90
C VAL A 112 2.57 22.48 21.81
N GLN A 113 1.76 23.49 21.54
CA GLN A 113 2.19 24.88 21.61
C GLN A 113 2.32 25.26 23.09
N PRO A 114 3.53 25.53 23.62
CA PRO A 114 3.68 25.98 25.00
C PRO A 114 3.09 27.39 25.08
N THR A 115 1.96 27.56 25.77
CA THR A 115 1.49 28.90 26.15
C THR A 115 2.23 29.30 27.42
N ASP A 116 2.87 30.46 27.41
CA ASP A 116 3.86 30.93 28.40
C ASP A 116 3.27 31.33 29.77
N THR A 117 2.13 30.77 30.17
CA THR A 117 1.48 31.13 31.44
C THR A 117 0.72 29.95 32.05
N GLY A 118 1.37 29.32 33.04
CA GLY A 118 0.72 28.50 34.06
C GLY A 118 0.20 27.15 33.59
N ILE A 119 0.76 26.09 34.17
CA ILE A 119 0.31 24.70 33.99
C ILE A 119 -1.19 24.59 34.32
N ARG A 120 -2.03 24.56 33.29
CA ARG A 120 -3.38 24.01 33.36
C ARG A 120 -3.32 22.62 32.71
N ILE A 121 -3.42 21.59 33.55
CA ILE A 121 -3.63 20.20 33.11
C ILE A 121 -5.07 20.13 32.58
N GLY A 122 -5.28 20.57 31.35
CA GLY A 122 -6.47 20.29 30.58
C GLY A 122 -6.25 18.97 29.86
N VAL A 123 -6.82 17.89 30.39
CA VAL A 123 -6.87 16.61 29.69
C VAL A 123 -7.88 16.78 28.55
N GLN A 124 -7.45 17.34 27.42
CA GLN A 124 -8.22 17.22 26.18
C GLN A 124 -8.07 15.78 25.72
N GLN A 125 -9.07 14.97 26.10
CA GLN A 125 -9.28 13.63 25.59
C GLN A 125 -9.42 13.74 24.06
N GLY A 126 -8.40 13.28 23.35
CA GLY A 126 -8.32 13.32 21.90
C GLY A 126 -9.51 12.60 21.26
N HIS A 127 -10.05 13.22 20.22
CA HIS A 127 -11.07 12.64 19.37
C HIS A 127 -10.47 11.39 18.69
N PRO A 128 -11.08 10.19 18.81
CA PRO A 128 -10.60 9.01 18.13
C PRO A 128 -10.76 9.19 16.62
N THR A 129 -9.75 8.83 15.85
CA THR A 129 -9.90 8.62 14.41
C THR A 129 -10.73 7.37 14.23
N ASP A 130 -11.95 7.50 13.69
CA ASP A 130 -12.82 6.39 13.30
C ASP A 130 -12.19 5.59 12.15
N ALA A 131 -11.23 4.74 12.49
CA ALA A 131 -11.08 3.44 11.85
C ALA A 131 -11.86 2.44 12.71
N PRO A 132 -12.58 1.46 12.15
CA PRO A 132 -13.26 0.44 12.96
C PRO A 132 -12.23 -0.23 13.87
N GLN A 133 -12.29 0.13 15.15
CA GLN A 133 -11.46 -0.42 16.19
C GLN A 133 -11.97 -1.83 16.52
N THR A 134 -11.62 -2.80 15.68
CA THR A 134 -11.60 -4.18 16.14
C THR A 134 -10.34 -4.37 16.97
N SER A 135 -10.54 -4.58 18.26
CA SER A 135 -9.57 -4.90 19.33
C SER A 135 -8.76 -3.73 19.91
N THR A 136 -8.72 -3.70 21.24
CA THR A 136 -7.79 -2.92 22.07
C THR A 136 -6.38 -3.02 21.49
N GLN A 137 -5.89 -1.95 20.86
CA GLN A 137 -4.49 -1.87 20.44
C GLN A 137 -3.61 -1.91 21.70
N ASP A 138 -2.99 -3.06 21.94
CA ASP A 138 -1.90 -3.18 22.90
C ASP A 138 -0.78 -2.25 22.41
N THR A 139 -0.75 -1.03 22.95
CA THR A 139 0.20 0.03 22.59
C THR A 139 1.58 -0.23 23.19
N LYS A 140 1.76 -1.38 23.84
CA LYS A 140 3.03 -1.78 24.41
C LYS A 140 3.90 -2.39 23.31
N PRO A 141 5.14 -1.90 23.14
CA PRO A 141 6.09 -2.53 22.23
C PRO A 141 6.28 -4.01 22.58
N HIS A 142 6.05 -4.89 21.62
CA HIS A 142 6.26 -6.33 21.79
C HIS A 142 6.97 -6.95 20.58
N PRO A 143 7.83 -7.97 20.77
CA PRO A 143 8.33 -8.76 19.66
C PRO A 143 7.18 -9.35 18.85
N GLN A 144 7.29 -9.35 17.53
CA GLN A 144 6.36 -10.02 16.64
C GLN A 144 7.10 -10.65 15.46
N THR A 145 6.45 -11.60 14.79
CA THR A 145 6.95 -12.17 13.54
C THR A 145 6.02 -11.75 12.42
N GLU A 146 6.59 -11.10 11.42
CA GLU A 146 5.85 -10.61 10.26
C GLU A 146 6.10 -11.54 9.07
N VAL A 147 4.99 -11.97 8.46
CA VAL A 147 4.98 -12.80 7.25
C VAL A 147 4.38 -11.98 6.11
N GLY A 148 5.04 -11.92 4.96
CA GLY A 148 4.54 -11.18 3.81
C GLY A 148 5.51 -11.17 2.64
N PRO A 149 5.22 -10.39 1.58
CA PRO A 149 6.14 -10.18 0.47
C PRO A 149 7.48 -9.67 0.96
N ALA A 150 8.56 -10.12 0.34
CA ALA A 150 9.90 -9.63 0.61
C ALA A 150 10.11 -8.21 0.03
N GLU A 151 9.27 -7.84 -0.92
CA GLU A 151 9.28 -6.62 -1.71
C GLU A 151 8.54 -5.45 -1.05
N ASP A 152 8.73 -4.26 -1.61
CA ASP A 152 7.98 -3.07 -1.20
C ASP A 152 6.54 -3.16 -1.71
N MET A 153 5.60 -2.67 -0.90
CA MET A 153 4.17 -2.67 -1.23
C MET A 153 3.61 -1.25 -1.26
N PHE A 154 2.83 -0.97 -2.30
CA PHE A 154 2.04 0.23 -2.47
C PHE A 154 0.61 -0.19 -2.81
N MET A 155 -0.34 0.09 -1.93
CA MET A 155 -1.74 -0.32 -2.09
C MET A 155 -2.63 0.90 -2.03
N VAL A 156 -3.63 0.95 -2.91
CA VAL A 156 -4.59 2.05 -3.03
C VAL A 156 -5.94 1.52 -2.63
N TYR A 157 -6.60 2.21 -1.73
CA TYR A 157 -7.93 1.93 -1.21
C TYR A 157 -8.84 3.12 -1.49
N GLU A 158 -10.15 2.84 -1.57
CA GLU A 158 -11.17 3.87 -1.62
C GLU A 158 -11.24 4.58 -0.26
N GLY A 159 -11.13 5.91 -0.26
CA GLY A 159 -11.31 6.72 0.94
C GLY A 159 -12.76 7.13 1.17
N ARG A 160 -13.00 8.06 2.10
CA ARG A 160 -14.35 8.55 2.53
C ARG A 160 -15.33 7.47 3.00
N LEU A 161 -14.80 6.30 3.36
CA LEU A 161 -15.56 5.18 3.88
C LEU A 161 -15.03 4.81 5.25
N ASP A 162 -15.91 4.27 6.09
CA ASP A 162 -15.50 3.64 7.33
C ASP A 162 -14.68 2.38 7.01
N GLY A 163 -13.52 2.24 7.65
CA GLY A 163 -12.64 1.08 7.47
C GLY A 163 -12.17 0.86 6.03
N PRO A 164 -11.49 1.85 5.41
CA PRO A 164 -11.06 1.72 4.00
C PRO A 164 -10.13 0.53 3.77
N LEU A 165 -9.39 0.11 4.81
CA LEU A 165 -8.43 -1.00 4.77
C LEU A 165 -9.07 -2.38 4.97
N ASP A 166 -10.34 -2.45 5.40
CA ASP A 166 -11.08 -3.72 5.54
C ASP A 166 -11.55 -4.25 4.18
N ARG A 167 -11.47 -3.42 3.14
CA ARG A 167 -11.85 -3.74 1.78
C ARG A 167 -10.63 -4.12 0.94
N ALA A 168 -10.85 -4.85 -0.14
CA ALA A 168 -9.78 -5.14 -1.08
C ALA A 168 -9.25 -3.84 -1.71
N PRO A 169 -7.92 -3.69 -1.89
CA PRO A 169 -7.36 -2.53 -2.54
C PRO A 169 -7.83 -2.46 -4.00
N VAL A 170 -8.20 -1.26 -4.44
CA VAL A 170 -8.59 -1.01 -5.84
C VAL A 170 -7.42 -1.19 -6.79
N TRP A 171 -6.21 -0.94 -6.30
CA TRP A 171 -4.98 -1.15 -7.03
C TRP A 171 -3.83 -1.49 -6.07
N ARG A 172 -2.92 -2.35 -6.50
CA ARG A 172 -1.73 -2.70 -5.74
C ARG A 172 -0.52 -2.84 -6.65
N TYR A 173 0.63 -2.46 -6.13
CA TYR A 173 1.92 -2.65 -6.75
C TYR A 173 2.91 -3.18 -5.72
N VAL A 174 3.48 -4.35 -6.02
CA VAL A 174 4.44 -5.04 -5.16
C VAL A 174 5.68 -5.32 -5.99
N ASN A 175 6.78 -4.69 -5.65
CA ASN A 175 8.04 -4.87 -6.38
C ASN A 175 9.24 -4.47 -5.53
N LYS A 176 10.41 -5.01 -5.87
CA LYS A 176 11.65 -4.60 -5.23
C LYS A 176 11.90 -3.12 -5.48
N ASP A 177 12.28 -2.40 -4.43
CA ASP A 177 12.60 -0.97 -4.47
C ASP A 177 11.44 -0.09 -4.99
N ALA A 178 10.18 -0.56 -4.91
CA ALA A 178 9.01 0.18 -5.39
C ALA A 178 8.79 1.51 -4.66
N LEU A 179 9.27 1.61 -3.41
CA LEU A 179 9.16 2.81 -2.57
C LEU A 179 10.49 3.57 -2.46
N ARG A 180 11.49 3.19 -3.26
CA ARG A 180 12.84 3.76 -3.16
C ARG A 180 12.90 5.16 -3.78
N SER A 181 13.26 6.13 -2.94
CA SER A 181 13.61 7.49 -3.35
C SER A 181 14.88 7.52 -4.23
N PRO A 182 15.01 8.50 -5.15
CA PRO A 182 14.12 9.65 -5.40
C PRO A 182 12.99 9.40 -6.39
N ASN A 183 13.00 8.24 -7.07
CA ASN A 183 12.10 7.99 -8.20
C ASN A 183 10.74 7.43 -7.77
N VAL A 184 10.68 6.76 -6.62
CA VAL A 184 9.47 6.12 -6.05
C VAL A 184 8.66 5.40 -7.14
N PRO A 185 9.18 4.30 -7.72
CA PRO A 185 8.60 3.63 -8.89
C PRO A 185 7.10 3.32 -8.78
N ALA A 186 6.60 3.02 -7.58
CA ALA A 186 5.18 2.77 -7.33
C ALA A 186 4.28 3.96 -7.75
N VAL A 187 4.71 5.19 -7.46
CA VAL A 187 3.96 6.41 -7.84
C VAL A 187 3.98 6.60 -9.36
N ALA A 188 5.09 6.26 -10.02
CA ALA A 188 5.19 6.33 -11.48
C ALA A 188 4.26 5.31 -12.18
N GLU A 189 4.21 4.07 -11.70
CA GLU A 189 3.28 3.06 -12.22
C GLU A 189 1.83 3.42 -11.91
N PHE A 190 1.54 3.97 -10.73
CA PHE A 190 0.20 4.45 -10.39
C PHE A 190 -0.27 5.57 -11.32
N ARG A 191 0.62 6.54 -11.58
CA ARG A 191 0.38 7.62 -12.55
C ARG A 191 0.07 7.08 -13.93
N LYS A 192 0.89 6.15 -14.42
CA LYS A 192 0.72 5.55 -15.74
C LYS A 192 -0.63 4.85 -15.89
N ILE A 193 -1.07 4.10 -14.87
CA ILE A 193 -2.37 3.41 -14.96
C ILE A 193 -3.56 4.38 -14.89
N ILE A 194 -3.45 5.48 -14.13
CA ILE A 194 -4.46 6.56 -14.15
C ILE A 194 -4.53 7.19 -15.54
N GLU A 195 -3.40 7.58 -16.12
CA GLU A 195 -3.36 8.19 -17.45
C GLU A 195 -3.92 7.26 -18.54
N GLU A 196 -3.65 5.95 -18.44
CA GLU A 196 -4.23 4.96 -19.34
C GLU A 196 -5.74 4.83 -19.16
N ALA A 197 -6.23 4.76 -17.92
CA ALA A 197 -7.65 4.67 -17.61
C ALA A 197 -8.42 5.93 -18.06
N GLU A 198 -7.87 7.12 -17.86
CA GLU A 198 -8.44 8.38 -18.35
C GLU A 198 -8.57 8.41 -19.88
N LYS A 199 -7.54 7.93 -20.60
CA LYS A 199 -7.59 7.81 -22.07
C LYS A 199 -8.66 6.82 -22.53
N GLN A 200 -8.84 5.73 -21.81
CA GLN A 200 -9.87 4.73 -22.12
C GLN A 200 -11.28 5.27 -21.84
N GLN A 201 -11.48 6.02 -20.75
CA GLN A 201 -12.77 6.63 -20.42
C GLN A 201 -13.20 7.64 -21.50
N LYS A 202 -12.28 8.46 -22.01
CA LYS A 202 -12.56 9.42 -23.10
C LYS A 202 -12.91 8.78 -24.45
N ARG A 203 -12.54 7.50 -24.65
CA ARG A 203 -12.82 6.75 -25.88
C ARG A 203 -14.15 6.01 -25.84
N LYS A 204 -14.80 5.92 -24.67
CA LYS A 204 -16.11 5.29 -24.52
C LYS A 204 -17.18 6.36 -24.77
N PRO A 205 -17.98 6.26 -25.85
CA PRO A 205 -19.00 7.24 -26.18
C PRO A 205 -20.14 7.26 -25.16
#